data_AF-A0A078KPY9-F1
#
_entry.id   AF-A0A078KPY9-F1
#
_cell.length_a   1.000
_cell.length_b   1.000
_cell.length_c   1.000
_cell.angle_alpha   90.00
_cell.angle_beta   90.00
_cell.angle_gamma   90.00
#
_symmetry.space_group_name_H-M   'P 1'
#
loop_
_entity.id
_entity.type
_entity.pdbx_description
1 polymer ?
#
loop_
_entity_poly.entity_id
_entity_poly.type
_entity_poly.pdbx_seq_one_letter_code
_entity_poly.pdbx_strand_id
1 'polypeptide(L)'
;MRKAEKFLSLLLSFAVFLSFFSFLPFNSKAAEEPYITLLIEGQNAEIYNGKVSFTSGDSLYDIMSKALAAKKIELKAPDGPYGHQIQEIGGESGTYPVWWHIYVNNEAAQVGVDSIKPSSGDKIVIYLGDDSKILYPTVTVNPANPVEGKTAVISISSVYTDYSSGAPVTNTVKFEGAKIYFNGRTYITDKNGSVSITMPAAGDYTFTVEKKTVDKTPALVNIGEIPLKVYKDGAAPGTTGSGGSSGAGSKKSASNGAAVDTSDIDKIISAGADYMLQKGVNDWGGALALSAAGRSVPKNFLESAAQEISDGDMLPTHLAGLIIGIKAAGANPRSFNGQDLVAQLLSLKIGITGLNGYTYTLLALDSGGYDIPASSSYTKEGIISSILSYQLPNGAFALDKNAPPDSDMTAIAITALAPYMDESRVKKAVDAAVSYLSKAQQPDGGFLPSYSSEEVSESTAQVIIALSSIGINPKTDTRFIKNGKSAVDALLSFRTSNGAFEHTRGGGADYVATEQSVLALCAYRSLLKSSSHVFDLTGIKSEDATTIKVKNPETGGNEPFAAAAAVVSVSLLALLLRRKKCE
;
A
#
# COMPACT_ATOMS: atom_id res chain seq x y z
N MET A 1 30.38 37.44 -52.98
CA MET A 1 30.74 38.03 -51.67
C MET A 1 29.68 37.81 -50.59
N ARG A 2 28.38 38.10 -50.80
CA ARG A 2 27.32 37.90 -49.77
C ARG A 2 27.04 36.47 -49.26
N LYS A 3 27.49 35.41 -49.95
CA LYS A 3 27.39 34.01 -49.46
C LYS A 3 28.57 33.58 -48.60
N ALA A 4 29.74 34.23 -48.73
CA ALA A 4 30.93 33.91 -47.94
C ALA A 4 30.87 34.55 -46.54
N GLU A 5 30.27 35.74 -46.42
CA GLU A 5 30.10 36.44 -45.13
C GLU A 5 29.10 35.74 -44.20
N LYS A 6 28.04 35.12 -44.75
CA LYS A 6 27.08 34.34 -43.96
C LYS A 6 27.64 33.01 -43.45
N PHE A 7 28.60 32.41 -44.16
CA PHE A 7 29.24 31.16 -43.74
C PHE A 7 30.30 31.42 -42.66
N LEU A 8 30.99 32.55 -42.72
CA LEU A 8 31.99 32.94 -41.71
C LEU A 8 31.35 33.40 -40.39
N SER A 9 30.17 34.05 -40.45
CA SER A 9 29.39 34.43 -39.26
C SER A 9 28.82 33.22 -38.49
N LEU A 10 28.52 32.11 -39.18
CA LEU A 10 28.02 30.88 -38.57
C LEU A 10 29.16 30.06 -37.92
N LEU A 11 30.36 30.10 -38.49
CA LEU A 11 31.55 29.46 -37.93
C LEU A 11 32.11 30.20 -36.70
N LEU A 12 32.03 31.53 -36.66
CA LEU A 12 32.44 32.31 -35.48
C LEU A 12 31.48 32.15 -34.29
N SER A 13 30.18 31.98 -34.55
CA SER A 13 29.18 31.75 -33.49
C SER A 13 29.22 30.32 -32.95
N PHE A 14 29.66 29.34 -33.75
CA PHE A 14 29.90 27.97 -33.29
C PHE A 14 31.20 27.83 -32.48
N ALA A 15 32.24 28.60 -32.81
CA ALA A 15 33.51 28.60 -32.07
C ALA A 15 33.40 29.27 -30.68
N VAL A 16 32.57 30.31 -30.53
CA VAL A 16 32.31 30.95 -29.23
C VAL A 16 31.43 30.07 -28.33
N PHE A 17 30.59 29.20 -28.91
CA PHE A 17 29.79 28.23 -28.16
C PHE A 17 30.61 27.05 -27.61
N LEU A 18 31.68 26.62 -28.32
CA LEU A 18 32.56 25.55 -27.85
C LEU A 18 33.57 26.00 -26.79
N SER A 19 33.92 27.29 -26.70
CA SER A 19 34.87 27.78 -25.69
C SER A 19 34.28 27.97 -24.29
N PHE A 20 32.96 27.90 -24.12
CA PHE A 20 32.30 27.99 -22.81
C PHE A 20 32.19 26.64 -22.07
N PHE A 21 32.47 25.52 -22.73
CA PHE A 21 32.38 24.19 -22.10
C PHE A 21 33.70 23.65 -21.54
N SER A 22 34.81 24.40 -21.65
CA SER A 22 36.14 23.93 -21.24
C SER A 22 36.51 24.21 -19.78
N PHE A 23 35.61 24.80 -18.97
CA PHE A 23 35.92 25.17 -17.57
C PHE A 23 34.80 24.88 -16.57
N LEU A 24 34.09 23.76 -16.74
CA LEU A 24 33.32 23.16 -15.64
C LEU A 24 34.04 21.91 -15.17
N PRO A 25 34.38 21.78 -13.88
CA PRO A 25 34.90 20.53 -13.34
C PRO A 25 33.77 19.50 -13.39
N PHE A 26 33.73 18.69 -14.46
CA PHE A 26 32.90 17.51 -14.53
C PHE A 26 33.44 16.46 -13.56
N ASN A 27 33.05 16.59 -12.30
CA ASN A 27 32.87 15.43 -11.43
C ASN A 27 31.36 15.12 -11.37
N SER A 28 30.74 14.88 -12.54
CA SER A 28 29.48 14.16 -12.56
C SER A 28 29.82 12.68 -12.51
N LYS A 29 29.65 12.05 -11.35
CA LYS A 29 29.32 10.62 -11.34
C LYS A 29 28.10 10.51 -12.27
N ALA A 30 28.23 9.81 -13.41
CA ALA A 30 27.08 9.57 -14.27
C ALA A 30 25.95 9.03 -13.39
N ALA A 31 24.77 9.66 -13.43
CA ALA A 31 23.62 9.12 -12.73
C ALA A 31 23.40 7.72 -13.29
N GLU A 32 23.43 6.72 -12.41
CA GLU A 32 23.23 5.33 -12.81
C GLU A 32 21.85 5.23 -13.47
N GLU A 33 21.79 4.63 -14.65
CA GLU A 33 20.52 4.45 -15.36
C GLU A 33 19.55 3.66 -14.46
N PRO A 34 18.27 4.06 -14.38
CA PRO A 34 17.33 3.37 -13.53
C PRO A 34 17.16 1.92 -13.98
N TYR A 35 17.16 1.00 -13.02
CA TYR A 35 17.13 -0.43 -13.29
C TYR A 35 16.19 -1.17 -12.35
N ILE A 36 15.67 -2.31 -12.77
CA ILE A 36 15.07 -3.32 -11.89
C ILE A 36 15.92 -4.58 -11.88
N THR A 37 15.75 -5.43 -10.86
CA THR A 37 16.17 -6.83 -10.94
C THR A 37 14.96 -7.67 -11.34
N LEU A 38 15.01 -8.30 -12.51
CA LEU A 38 13.94 -9.15 -13.02
C LEU A 38 14.35 -10.61 -12.91
N LEU A 39 13.54 -11.40 -12.22
CA LEU A 39 13.63 -12.85 -12.13
C LEU A 39 12.33 -13.46 -12.66
N ILE A 40 12.44 -14.35 -13.63
CA ILE A 40 11.31 -15.09 -14.20
C ILE A 40 11.62 -16.58 -14.04
N GLU A 41 10.83 -17.27 -13.22
CA GLU A 41 10.99 -18.69 -12.90
C GLU A 41 9.85 -19.50 -13.53
N GLY A 42 10.18 -20.42 -14.43
CA GLY A 42 9.24 -21.43 -14.93
C GLY A 42 9.08 -22.59 -13.95
N GLN A 43 8.27 -23.59 -14.28
CA GLN A 43 8.18 -24.82 -13.49
C GLN A 43 9.42 -25.71 -13.66
N ASN A 44 10.05 -25.65 -14.83
CA ASN A 44 11.16 -26.53 -15.17
C ASN A 44 12.53 -25.87 -14.93
N ALA A 45 12.62 -24.56 -15.14
CA ALA A 45 13.86 -23.81 -15.01
C ALA A 45 13.64 -22.31 -14.83
N GLU A 46 14.69 -21.64 -14.35
CA GLU A 46 14.84 -20.19 -14.46
C GLU A 46 14.82 -19.77 -15.95
N ILE A 47 13.87 -18.91 -16.32
CA ILE A 47 13.68 -18.42 -17.69
C ILE A 47 14.48 -17.14 -17.92
N TYR A 48 14.50 -16.25 -16.92
CA TYR A 48 15.25 -15.00 -16.98
C TYR A 48 15.74 -14.60 -15.59
N ASN A 49 16.98 -14.12 -15.51
CA ASN A 49 17.51 -13.50 -14.30
C ASN A 49 18.52 -12.42 -14.68
N GLY A 50 18.25 -11.18 -14.27
CA GLY A 50 19.21 -10.10 -14.47
C GLY A 50 18.67 -8.72 -14.18
N LYS A 51 19.59 -7.75 -14.22
CA LYS A 51 19.24 -6.33 -14.17
C LYS A 51 18.70 -5.86 -15.52
N VAL A 52 17.63 -5.08 -15.49
CA VAL A 52 17.00 -4.50 -16.68
C VAL A 52 16.93 -2.99 -16.50
N SER A 53 17.66 -2.25 -17.32
CA SER A 53 17.52 -0.79 -17.40
C SER A 53 16.19 -0.42 -18.05
N PHE A 54 15.57 0.66 -17.61
CA PHE A 54 14.29 1.12 -18.15
C PHE A 54 14.23 2.64 -18.28
N THR A 55 13.20 3.16 -18.95
CA THR A 55 12.91 4.60 -18.95
C THR A 55 11.83 4.91 -17.93
N SER A 56 12.00 5.98 -17.17
CA SER A 56 11.00 6.40 -16.16
C SER A 56 9.60 6.51 -16.79
N GLY A 57 8.66 5.73 -16.26
CA GLY A 57 7.27 5.66 -16.73
C GLY A 57 6.94 4.44 -17.60
N ASP A 58 7.94 3.65 -18.03
CA ASP A 58 7.71 2.34 -18.65
C ASP A 58 6.92 1.44 -17.68
N SER A 59 5.93 0.71 -18.20
CA SER A 59 5.23 -0.33 -17.44
C SER A 59 6.11 -1.56 -17.24
N LEU A 60 5.76 -2.44 -16.31
CA LEU A 60 6.46 -3.72 -16.16
C LEU A 60 6.38 -4.54 -17.46
N TYR A 61 5.26 -4.47 -18.20
CA TYR A 61 5.13 -5.10 -19.52
C TYR A 61 6.19 -4.59 -20.50
N ASP A 62 6.35 -3.27 -20.63
CA ASP A 62 7.36 -2.67 -21.52
C ASP A 62 8.77 -3.10 -21.15
N ILE A 63 9.06 -3.15 -19.85
CA ILE A 63 10.38 -3.50 -19.32
C ILE A 63 10.69 -4.97 -19.60
N MET A 64 9.78 -5.88 -19.24
CA MET A 64 9.99 -7.32 -19.41
C MET A 64 9.97 -7.72 -20.89
N SER A 65 9.10 -7.13 -21.71
CA SER A 65 9.02 -7.44 -23.14
C SER A 65 10.32 -7.07 -23.86
N LYS A 66 10.90 -5.90 -23.58
CA LYS A 66 12.22 -5.48 -24.08
C LYS A 66 13.33 -6.44 -23.61
N ALA A 67 13.34 -6.79 -22.33
CA ALA A 67 14.35 -7.68 -21.75
C ALA A 67 14.31 -9.10 -22.36
N LEU A 68 13.11 -9.66 -22.49
CA LEU A 68 12.88 -10.98 -23.07
C LEU A 68 13.22 -10.99 -24.57
N ALA A 69 12.80 -9.97 -25.32
CA ALA A 69 13.13 -9.83 -26.73
C ALA A 69 14.65 -9.76 -26.98
N ALA A 70 15.39 -9.03 -26.12
CA ALA A 70 16.85 -8.95 -26.21
C ALA A 70 17.54 -10.31 -26.01
N LYS A 71 16.92 -11.22 -25.24
CA LYS A 71 17.40 -12.60 -25.02
C LYS A 71 16.77 -13.62 -25.98
N LYS A 72 15.91 -13.19 -26.91
CA LYS A 72 15.13 -14.05 -27.80
C LYS A 72 14.26 -15.07 -27.05
N ILE A 73 13.74 -14.65 -25.89
CA ILE A 73 12.77 -15.43 -25.11
C ILE A 73 11.39 -15.00 -25.56
N GLU A 74 10.56 -15.97 -25.95
CA GLU A 74 9.20 -15.71 -26.42
C GLU A 74 8.30 -15.27 -25.25
N LEU A 75 7.50 -14.21 -25.46
CA LEU A 75 6.45 -13.75 -24.56
C LEU A 75 5.13 -13.77 -25.33
N LYS A 76 4.19 -14.60 -24.92
CA LYS A 76 2.80 -14.55 -25.40
C LYS A 76 1.96 -13.90 -24.31
N ALA A 77 1.63 -12.64 -24.53
CA ALA A 77 0.78 -11.88 -23.64
C ALA A 77 -0.18 -11.03 -24.49
N PRO A 78 -1.30 -11.57 -24.96
CA PRO A 78 -2.25 -10.81 -25.75
C PRO A 78 -2.90 -9.71 -24.92
N ASP A 79 -3.22 -8.61 -25.59
CA ASP A 79 -3.99 -7.52 -25.02
C ASP A 79 -5.45 -7.93 -24.77
N GLY A 80 -6.03 -7.36 -23.73
CA GLY A 80 -7.37 -7.68 -23.25
C GLY A 80 -8.01 -6.49 -22.52
N PRO A 81 -9.26 -6.63 -22.03
CA PRO A 81 -10.00 -5.52 -21.42
C PRO A 81 -9.37 -4.96 -20.14
N TYR A 82 -8.35 -5.62 -19.58
CA TYR A 82 -7.63 -5.24 -18.36
C TYR A 82 -6.11 -5.14 -18.59
N GLY A 83 -5.67 -4.98 -19.84
CA GLY A 83 -4.26 -5.00 -20.24
C GLY A 83 -3.76 -6.38 -20.69
N HIS A 84 -2.46 -6.49 -20.90
CA HIS A 84 -1.77 -7.67 -21.36
C HIS A 84 -1.82 -8.79 -20.31
N GLN A 85 -2.31 -9.95 -20.73
CA GLN A 85 -2.39 -11.14 -19.89
C GLN A 85 -1.26 -12.10 -20.24
N ILE A 86 -0.32 -12.34 -19.31
CA ILE A 86 0.76 -13.30 -19.54
C ILE A 86 0.17 -14.72 -19.68
N GLN A 87 0.25 -15.28 -20.89
CA GLN A 87 -0.15 -16.67 -21.15
C GLN A 87 1.07 -17.58 -21.19
N GLU A 88 2.16 -17.13 -21.81
CA GLU A 88 3.36 -17.94 -21.99
C GLU A 88 4.63 -17.08 -21.90
N ILE A 89 5.66 -17.60 -21.22
CA ILE A 89 7.01 -17.04 -21.26
C ILE A 89 7.98 -18.20 -21.48
N GLY A 90 8.88 -18.05 -22.45
CA GLY A 90 9.95 -19.02 -22.69
C GLY A 90 9.47 -20.43 -23.05
N GLY A 91 8.28 -20.55 -23.64
CA GLY A 91 7.68 -21.84 -24.00
C GLY A 91 6.91 -22.54 -22.88
N GLU A 92 6.82 -21.94 -21.69
CA GLU A 92 6.01 -22.46 -20.58
C GLU A 92 4.68 -21.69 -20.47
N SER A 93 3.56 -22.39 -20.51
CA SER A 93 2.22 -21.80 -20.52
C SER A 93 1.52 -21.92 -19.16
N GLY A 94 0.84 -20.85 -18.74
CA GLY A 94 -0.10 -20.89 -17.62
C GLY A 94 -1.42 -21.50 -18.04
N THR A 95 -1.74 -22.67 -17.49
CA THR A 95 -3.06 -23.31 -17.63
C THR A 95 -3.52 -23.81 -16.28
N TYR A 96 -4.78 -23.57 -15.93
CA TYR A 96 -5.37 -23.98 -14.66
C TYR A 96 -4.99 -25.44 -14.30
N PRO A 97 -4.46 -25.71 -13.08
CA PRO A 97 -4.39 -24.82 -11.91
C PRO A 97 -3.05 -24.06 -11.77
N VAL A 98 -2.34 -23.82 -12.86
CA VAL A 98 -1.05 -23.12 -12.88
C VAL A 98 -1.22 -21.77 -13.54
N TRP A 99 -0.70 -20.71 -12.92
CA TRP A 99 -0.72 -19.36 -13.48
C TRP A 99 0.59 -18.61 -13.24
N TRP A 100 0.76 -17.53 -14.00
CA TRP A 100 1.85 -16.59 -13.81
C TRP A 100 1.55 -15.65 -12.65
N HIS A 101 2.44 -15.62 -11.69
CA HIS A 101 2.41 -14.77 -10.51
C HIS A 101 3.40 -13.64 -10.66
N ILE A 102 3.09 -12.48 -10.06
CA ILE A 102 3.97 -11.31 -10.10
C ILE A 102 4.13 -10.80 -8.68
N TYR A 103 5.38 -10.61 -8.27
CA TYR A 103 5.77 -10.06 -6.99
C TYR A 103 6.69 -8.86 -7.20
N VAL A 104 6.40 -7.76 -6.51
CA VAL A 104 7.23 -6.57 -6.46
C VAL A 104 7.76 -6.45 -5.05
N ASN A 105 9.09 -6.49 -4.89
CA ASN A 105 9.76 -6.37 -3.59
C ASN A 105 9.25 -7.36 -2.51
N ASN A 106 8.91 -8.59 -2.92
CA ASN A 106 8.33 -9.67 -2.10
C ASN A 106 6.85 -9.52 -1.73
N GLU A 107 6.15 -8.56 -2.33
CA GLU A 107 4.70 -8.41 -2.19
C GLU A 107 4.00 -8.83 -3.47
N ALA A 108 2.91 -9.60 -3.34
CA ALA A 108 2.13 -10.04 -4.48
C ALA A 108 1.46 -8.83 -5.16
N ALA A 109 1.68 -8.69 -6.46
CA ALA A 109 1.09 -7.60 -7.22
C ALA A 109 -0.43 -7.77 -7.30
N GLN A 110 -1.16 -6.68 -7.03
CA GLN A 110 -2.63 -6.64 -7.08
C GLN A 110 -3.17 -6.16 -8.43
N VAL A 111 -2.28 -5.83 -9.36
CA VAL A 111 -2.59 -5.29 -10.68
C VAL A 111 -1.74 -5.99 -11.75
N GLY A 112 -2.19 -5.91 -13.01
CA GLY A 112 -1.49 -6.52 -14.15
C GLY A 112 -0.19 -5.82 -14.53
N VAL A 113 0.59 -6.44 -15.40
CA VAL A 113 1.92 -5.97 -15.84
C VAL A 113 1.92 -4.57 -16.47
N ASP A 114 0.81 -4.13 -17.06
CA ASP A 114 0.69 -2.78 -17.63
C ASP A 114 0.52 -1.68 -16.57
N SER A 115 -0.10 -2.03 -15.44
CA SER A 115 -0.39 -1.08 -14.36
C SER A 115 0.77 -0.96 -13.37
N ILE A 116 1.67 -1.94 -13.33
CA ILE A 116 2.87 -1.89 -12.49
C ILE A 116 3.86 -0.92 -13.14
N LYS A 117 4.25 0.13 -12.41
CA LYS A 117 5.29 1.09 -12.79
C LYS A 117 6.48 0.95 -11.84
N PRO A 118 7.49 0.14 -12.17
CA PRO A 118 8.60 -0.12 -11.26
C PRO A 118 9.45 1.11 -10.97
N SER A 119 9.94 1.20 -9.74
CA SER A 119 10.96 2.14 -9.29
C SER A 119 12.37 1.57 -9.50
N SER A 120 13.35 2.45 -9.65
CA SER A 120 14.75 2.01 -9.76
C SER A 120 15.18 1.30 -8.48
N GLY A 121 15.75 0.11 -8.62
CA GLY A 121 16.13 -0.78 -7.53
C GLY A 121 15.10 -1.86 -7.21
N ASP A 122 13.89 -1.78 -7.76
CA ASP A 122 12.84 -2.77 -7.51
C ASP A 122 13.28 -4.19 -7.92
N LYS A 123 12.85 -5.16 -7.12
CA LYS A 123 12.99 -6.58 -7.40
C LYS A 123 11.66 -7.12 -7.87
N ILE A 124 11.62 -7.57 -9.11
CA ILE A 124 10.45 -8.17 -9.73
C ILE A 124 10.69 -9.67 -9.85
N VAL A 125 9.80 -10.46 -9.24
CA VAL A 125 9.77 -11.91 -9.38
C VAL A 125 8.49 -12.29 -10.09
N ILE A 126 8.62 -12.93 -11.25
CA ILE A 126 7.51 -13.53 -11.98
C ILE A 126 7.71 -15.05 -11.92
N TYR A 127 6.71 -15.82 -11.50
CA TYR A 127 6.86 -17.28 -11.49
C TYR A 127 5.63 -18.02 -11.98
N LEU A 128 5.84 -19.17 -12.60
CA LEU A 128 4.78 -20.07 -13.05
C LEU A 128 4.51 -21.12 -11.97
N GLY A 129 3.36 -21.08 -11.32
CA GLY A 129 3.09 -21.97 -10.19
C GLY A 129 1.62 -22.21 -9.88
N ASP A 130 1.40 -23.31 -9.16
CA ASP A 130 0.14 -23.67 -8.50
C ASP A 130 0.27 -23.22 -7.03
N ASP A 131 -0.66 -22.40 -6.56
CA ASP A 131 -0.64 -21.79 -5.22
C ASP A 131 -0.65 -22.79 -4.05
N SER A 132 -0.95 -24.06 -4.33
CA SER A 132 -0.87 -25.13 -3.33
C SER A 132 0.45 -25.90 -3.33
N LYS A 133 1.31 -25.71 -4.34
CA LYS A 133 2.51 -26.55 -4.57
C LYS A 133 3.82 -25.76 -4.64
N ILE A 134 3.80 -24.61 -5.31
CA ILE A 134 4.97 -23.75 -5.46
C ILE A 134 4.71 -22.48 -4.66
N LEU A 135 5.38 -22.36 -3.53
CA LEU A 135 5.04 -21.38 -2.50
C LEU A 135 6.06 -20.25 -2.46
N TYR A 136 5.59 -19.00 -2.44
CA TYR A 136 6.46 -17.84 -2.34
C TYR A 136 7.03 -17.71 -0.92
N PRO A 137 8.35 -17.80 -0.72
CA PRO A 137 8.92 -17.85 0.63
C PRO A 137 8.85 -16.50 1.35
N THR A 138 8.39 -16.54 2.60
CA THR A 138 8.72 -15.54 3.62
C THR A 138 10.02 -15.94 4.30
N VAL A 139 11.01 -15.06 4.29
CA VAL A 139 12.34 -15.29 4.89
C VAL A 139 12.58 -14.29 6.00
N THR A 140 12.88 -14.76 7.21
CA THR A 140 13.21 -13.90 8.36
C THR A 140 14.60 -14.21 8.90
N VAL A 141 15.27 -13.19 9.43
CA VAL A 141 16.56 -13.30 10.12
C VAL A 141 16.40 -12.74 11.53
N ASN A 142 16.76 -13.54 12.54
CA ASN A 142 16.67 -13.14 13.95
C ASN A 142 18.02 -13.34 14.67
N PRO A 143 18.64 -12.28 15.20
CA PRO A 143 18.17 -10.89 15.18
C PRO A 143 18.24 -10.28 13.76
N ALA A 144 17.36 -9.31 13.47
CA ALA A 144 17.29 -8.64 12.18
C ALA A 144 18.58 -7.90 11.80
N ASN A 145 19.35 -7.47 12.81
CA ASN A 145 20.71 -6.92 12.67
C ASN A 145 21.73 -7.92 13.24
N PRO A 146 22.07 -8.98 12.49
CA PRO A 146 23.01 -9.98 12.97
C PRO A 146 24.41 -9.41 13.19
N VAL A 147 25.09 -9.89 14.23
CA VAL A 147 26.41 -9.40 14.64
C VAL A 147 27.46 -10.48 14.42
N GLU A 148 28.64 -10.08 13.97
CA GLU A 148 29.76 -10.98 13.72
C GLU A 148 30.07 -11.89 14.92
N GLY A 149 30.30 -13.18 14.66
CA GLY A 149 30.57 -14.18 15.69
C GLY A 149 29.38 -14.53 16.60
N LYS A 150 28.22 -13.89 16.46
CA LYS A 150 26.96 -14.26 17.14
C LYS A 150 26.11 -15.16 16.26
N THR A 151 25.21 -15.91 16.88
CA THR A 151 24.25 -16.75 16.16
C THR A 151 23.08 -15.91 15.69
N ALA A 152 22.71 -16.06 14.42
CA ALA A 152 21.41 -15.65 13.89
C ALA A 152 20.62 -16.88 13.42
N VAL A 153 19.31 -16.82 13.57
CA VAL A 153 18.37 -17.83 13.09
C VAL A 153 17.77 -17.31 11.79
N ILE A 154 17.90 -18.08 10.72
CA ILE A 154 17.18 -17.82 9.47
C ILE A 154 16.00 -18.78 9.40
N SER A 155 14.80 -18.25 9.18
CA SER A 155 13.57 -19.04 9.09
C SER A 155 12.89 -18.85 7.74
N ILE A 156 12.38 -19.94 7.19
CA ILE A 156 11.68 -20.00 5.91
C ILE A 156 10.28 -20.57 6.14
N SER A 157 9.28 -19.76 5.81
CA SER A 157 7.87 -20.15 5.83
C SER A 157 7.17 -19.66 4.55
N SER A 158 5.91 -20.06 4.38
CA SER A 158 5.01 -19.49 3.38
C SER A 158 3.58 -19.64 3.90
N VAL A 159 2.66 -18.91 3.28
CA VAL A 159 1.22 -19.10 3.46
C VAL A 159 0.59 -19.48 2.12
N TYR A 160 -0.47 -20.28 2.14
CA TYR A 160 -1.36 -20.48 1.00
C TYR A 160 -2.79 -20.67 1.48
N THR A 161 -3.76 -20.31 0.64
CA THR A 161 -5.19 -20.45 0.95
C THR A 161 -5.76 -21.65 0.21
N ASP A 162 -6.29 -22.62 0.96
CA ASP A 162 -7.00 -23.78 0.43
C ASP A 162 -8.50 -23.48 0.29
N TYR A 163 -9.02 -23.57 -0.94
CA TYR A 163 -10.43 -23.36 -1.26
C TYR A 163 -11.24 -24.67 -1.40
N SER A 164 -10.60 -25.83 -1.23
CA SER A 164 -11.21 -27.14 -1.46
C SER A 164 -12.32 -27.50 -0.45
N SER A 165 -12.34 -26.86 0.71
CA SER A 165 -13.28 -27.16 1.80
C SER A 165 -14.59 -26.35 1.76
N GLY A 166 -14.77 -25.50 0.73
CA GLY A 166 -15.94 -24.61 0.62
C GLY A 166 -15.84 -23.32 1.45
N ALA A 167 -14.88 -23.25 2.38
CA ALA A 167 -14.40 -22.02 3.02
C ALA A 167 -12.88 -21.88 2.78
N PRO A 168 -12.36 -20.66 2.56
CA PRO A 168 -10.92 -20.44 2.43
C PRO A 168 -10.22 -20.75 3.75
N VAL A 169 -9.21 -21.63 3.73
CA VAL A 169 -8.36 -21.95 4.88
C VAL A 169 -6.93 -21.53 4.59
N THR A 170 -6.42 -20.53 5.30
CA THR A 170 -5.00 -20.12 5.21
C THR A 170 -4.14 -21.10 5.99
N ASN A 171 -3.21 -21.76 5.30
CA ASN A 171 -2.27 -22.70 5.87
C ASN A 171 -0.86 -22.09 5.89
N THR A 172 -0.23 -22.09 7.05
CA THR A 172 1.19 -21.73 7.19
C THR A 172 2.06 -22.97 6.98
N VAL A 173 2.95 -22.92 6.00
CA VAL A 173 3.91 -23.97 5.70
C VAL A 173 5.27 -23.57 6.26
N LYS A 174 5.88 -24.48 7.02
CA LYS A 174 7.28 -24.39 7.45
C LYS A 174 8.09 -25.38 6.63
N PHE A 175 9.20 -24.95 6.07
CA PHE A 175 9.94 -25.78 5.12
C PHE A 175 11.06 -26.52 5.81
N GLU A 176 10.78 -27.74 6.30
CA GLU A 176 11.84 -28.66 6.73
C GLU A 176 12.73 -29.06 5.56
N GLY A 177 14.04 -29.05 5.77
CA GLY A 177 15.00 -29.48 4.76
C GLY A 177 15.10 -28.53 3.54
N ALA A 178 14.73 -27.26 3.69
CA ALA A 178 15.09 -26.21 2.74
C ALA A 178 16.58 -25.90 2.89
N LYS A 179 17.24 -25.65 1.78
CA LYS A 179 18.67 -25.33 1.73
C LYS A 179 18.86 -23.82 1.73
N ILE A 180 19.76 -23.34 2.57
CA ILE A 180 20.24 -21.97 2.57
C ILE A 180 21.69 -21.97 2.15
N TYR A 181 22.01 -21.28 1.06
CA TYR A 181 23.39 -21.12 0.59
C TYR A 181 23.90 -19.79 1.09
N PHE A 182 24.85 -19.83 2.02
CA PHE A 182 25.40 -18.64 2.66
C PHE A 182 26.89 -18.80 2.91
N ASN A 183 27.67 -17.82 2.45
CA ASN A 183 29.11 -17.73 2.65
C ASN A 183 29.87 -19.04 2.29
N GLY A 184 29.55 -19.61 1.11
CA GLY A 184 30.17 -20.83 0.60
C GLY A 184 29.76 -22.13 1.31
N ARG A 185 28.75 -22.09 2.20
CA ARG A 185 28.22 -23.25 2.91
C ARG A 185 26.75 -23.45 2.61
N THR A 186 26.31 -24.70 2.69
CA THR A 186 24.90 -25.08 2.65
C THR A 186 24.41 -25.39 4.06
N TYR A 187 23.36 -24.72 4.47
CA TYR A 187 22.63 -24.96 5.71
C TYR A 187 21.28 -25.58 5.39
N ILE A 188 20.76 -26.41 6.29
CA ILE A 188 19.50 -27.13 6.09
C ILE A 188 18.57 -26.78 7.26
N THR A 189 17.36 -26.35 6.95
CA THR A 189 16.35 -26.01 7.96
C THR A 189 15.81 -27.25 8.68
N ASP A 190 15.50 -27.07 9.97
CA ASP A 190 14.86 -28.07 10.80
C ASP A 190 13.34 -28.17 10.52
N LYS A 191 12.64 -29.02 11.29
CA LYS A 191 11.18 -29.17 11.24
C LYS A 191 10.37 -27.88 11.44
N ASN A 192 10.98 -26.83 11.98
CA ASN A 192 10.35 -25.52 12.15
C ASN A 192 10.65 -24.57 10.98
N GLY A 193 11.30 -25.06 9.92
CA GLY A 193 11.75 -24.22 8.81
C GLY A 193 12.90 -23.29 9.19
N SER A 194 13.65 -23.60 10.26
CA SER A 194 14.66 -22.68 10.83
C SER A 194 16.06 -23.29 10.81
N VAL A 195 17.10 -22.45 10.69
CA VAL A 195 18.48 -22.87 10.89
C VAL A 195 19.28 -21.80 11.65
N SER A 196 20.09 -22.24 12.62
CA SER A 196 20.99 -21.38 13.38
C SER A 196 22.36 -21.30 12.70
N ILE A 197 22.83 -20.09 12.44
CA ILE A 197 24.09 -19.81 11.74
C ILE A 197 24.92 -18.85 12.59
N THR A 198 26.17 -19.20 12.89
CA THR A 198 27.14 -18.25 13.44
C THR A 198 27.59 -17.29 12.34
N MET A 199 27.40 -15.99 12.56
CA MET A 199 27.66 -14.96 11.56
C MET A 199 29.15 -14.79 11.29
N PRO A 200 29.54 -14.59 10.01
CA PRO A 200 30.92 -14.31 9.64
C PRO A 200 31.35 -12.91 10.12
N ALA A 201 32.55 -12.48 9.74
CA ALA A 201 33.00 -11.11 9.99
C ALA A 201 31.99 -10.08 9.45
N ALA A 202 31.96 -8.88 10.03
CA ALA A 202 31.05 -7.83 9.58
C ALA A 202 31.26 -7.49 8.09
N GLY A 203 30.14 -7.31 7.38
CA GLY A 203 30.15 -7.11 5.94
C GLY A 203 28.76 -7.13 5.33
N ASP A 204 28.70 -6.84 4.04
CA ASP A 204 27.51 -7.04 3.20
C ASP A 204 27.60 -8.43 2.57
N TYR A 205 26.59 -9.25 2.82
CA TYR A 205 26.47 -10.59 2.29
C TYR A 205 25.19 -10.73 1.50
N THR A 206 25.12 -11.80 0.71
CA THR A 206 23.86 -12.32 0.19
C THR A 206 23.73 -13.80 0.54
N PHE A 207 22.50 -14.29 0.57
CA PHE A 207 22.21 -15.72 0.63
C PHE A 207 21.05 -16.07 -0.29
N THR A 208 20.93 -17.34 -0.65
CA THR A 208 19.79 -17.86 -1.42
C THR A 208 19.11 -18.99 -0.67
N VAL A 209 17.84 -19.20 -0.99
CA VAL A 209 17.02 -20.28 -0.43
C VAL A 209 16.55 -21.19 -1.55
N GLU A 210 16.58 -22.50 -1.33
CA GLU A 210 16.10 -23.50 -2.29
C GLU A 210 15.31 -24.58 -1.54
N LYS A 211 14.14 -24.93 -2.05
CA LYS A 211 13.49 -26.20 -1.77
C LYS A 211 12.94 -26.77 -3.06
N LYS A 212 13.28 -28.02 -3.34
CA LYS A 212 12.72 -28.81 -4.44
C LYS A 212 11.94 -29.99 -3.87
N THR A 213 10.92 -30.42 -4.60
CA THR A 213 10.17 -31.65 -4.38
C THR A 213 11.00 -32.88 -4.77
N VAL A 214 10.45 -34.08 -4.58
CA VAL A 214 11.11 -35.36 -4.94
C VAL A 214 11.32 -35.48 -6.45
N ASP A 215 10.37 -34.99 -7.25
CA ASP A 215 10.42 -34.91 -8.71
C ASP A 215 11.29 -33.74 -9.23
N LYS A 216 12.00 -33.06 -8.33
CA LYS A 216 12.93 -31.94 -8.61
C LYS A 216 12.27 -30.65 -9.10
N THR A 217 10.94 -30.52 -9.00
CA THR A 217 10.25 -29.25 -9.23
C THR A 217 10.43 -28.32 -8.03
N PRO A 218 10.39 -26.99 -8.21
CA PRO A 218 10.48 -26.04 -7.09
C PRO A 218 9.30 -26.20 -6.13
N ALA A 219 9.57 -26.35 -4.83
CA ALA A 219 8.57 -26.24 -3.77
C ALA A 219 8.55 -24.83 -3.16
N LEU A 220 9.68 -24.11 -3.28
CA LEU A 220 9.79 -22.69 -2.99
C LEU A 220 10.07 -21.94 -4.29
N VAL A 221 9.41 -20.81 -4.45
CA VAL A 221 9.74 -19.85 -5.51
C VAL A 221 11.19 -19.39 -5.31
N ASN A 222 11.97 -19.44 -6.39
CA ASN A 222 13.28 -18.81 -6.43
C ASN A 222 13.07 -17.30 -6.33
N ILE A 223 13.49 -16.71 -5.21
CA ILE A 223 13.47 -15.27 -5.03
C ILE A 223 14.86 -14.67 -5.25
N GLY A 224 15.83 -15.39 -5.82
CA GLY A 224 17.18 -14.88 -6.06
C GLY A 224 17.96 -14.56 -4.78
N GLU A 225 18.97 -13.70 -4.91
CA GLU A 225 19.81 -13.29 -3.78
C GLU A 225 19.05 -12.40 -2.78
N ILE A 226 19.22 -12.71 -1.50
CA ILE A 226 18.65 -11.99 -0.36
C ILE A 226 19.80 -11.28 0.36
N PRO A 227 19.77 -9.94 0.45
CA PRO A 227 20.83 -9.19 1.11
C PRO A 227 20.81 -9.41 2.62
N LEU A 228 21.99 -9.50 3.21
CA LEU A 228 22.19 -9.65 4.64
C LEU A 228 23.36 -8.77 5.12
N LYS A 229 23.06 -7.76 5.93
CA LYS A 229 24.08 -6.96 6.60
C LYS A 229 24.49 -7.63 7.91
N VAL A 230 25.77 -7.99 8.02
CA VAL A 230 26.38 -8.41 9.30
C VAL A 230 27.13 -7.23 9.89
N TYR A 231 26.78 -6.87 11.12
CA TYR A 231 27.35 -5.73 11.81
C TYR A 231 28.56 -6.12 12.66
N LYS A 232 29.48 -5.19 12.85
CA LYS A 232 30.53 -5.32 13.86
C LYS A 232 29.90 -5.33 15.25
N ASP A 233 30.55 -6.00 16.18
CA ASP A 233 30.11 -5.98 17.58
C ASP A 233 30.07 -4.53 18.10
N GLY A 234 28.96 -4.17 18.74
CA GLY A 234 28.68 -2.78 19.19
C GLY A 234 28.32 -1.76 18.09
N ALA A 235 28.28 -2.15 16.81
CA ALA A 235 27.94 -1.26 15.70
C ALA A 235 26.56 -1.55 15.06
N ALA A 236 25.85 -2.57 15.55
CA ALA A 236 24.49 -2.88 15.09
C ALA A 236 23.50 -1.79 15.53
N PRO A 237 22.64 -1.27 14.63
CA PRO A 237 21.58 -0.35 14.98
C PRO A 237 20.67 -0.97 16.05
N GLY A 238 20.62 -0.36 17.22
CA GLY A 238 19.72 -0.76 18.31
C GLY A 238 20.22 -1.85 19.27
N THR A 239 21.53 -2.08 19.41
CA THR A 239 22.05 -2.93 20.50
C THR A 239 22.52 -2.08 21.68
N THR A 240 21.74 -2.06 22.77
CA THR A 240 22.29 -1.76 24.10
C THR A 240 23.29 -2.85 24.43
N GLY A 241 24.58 -2.53 24.29
CA GLY A 241 25.66 -3.42 24.65
C GLY A 241 25.60 -3.80 26.13
N SER A 242 25.74 -5.10 26.40
CA SER A 242 26.35 -5.55 27.65
C SER A 242 27.06 -6.87 27.37
N GLY A 243 28.38 -6.78 27.20
CA GLY A 243 29.26 -7.91 27.37
C GLY A 243 29.57 -8.12 28.85
N GLY A 244 29.57 -9.38 29.30
CA GLY A 244 30.25 -9.76 30.54
C GLY A 244 29.57 -10.80 31.42
N SER A 245 29.98 -12.06 31.21
CA SER A 245 30.15 -13.13 32.22
C SER A 245 28.95 -13.85 32.85
N SER A 246 28.82 -15.11 32.43
CA SER A 246 28.62 -16.33 33.23
C SER A 246 27.68 -16.32 34.45
N GLY A 247 26.57 -17.04 34.33
CA GLY A 247 25.81 -17.54 35.47
C GLY A 247 24.64 -18.40 35.02
N ALA A 248 24.82 -19.72 35.06
CA ALA A 248 23.74 -20.69 34.82
C ALA A 248 22.60 -20.48 35.84
N GLY A 249 21.37 -20.37 35.34
CA GLY A 249 20.18 -20.27 36.18
C GLY A 249 18.92 -20.28 35.33
N SER A 250 18.30 -21.45 35.18
CA SER A 250 16.96 -21.61 34.63
C SER A 250 15.96 -20.69 35.35
N LYS A 251 15.24 -19.82 34.64
CA LYS A 251 13.96 -19.27 35.09
C LYS A 251 13.12 -18.78 33.91
N LYS A 252 11.86 -19.24 33.91
CA LYS A 252 10.77 -18.92 32.99
C LYS A 252 10.73 -17.42 32.65
N SER A 253 10.61 -17.10 31.36
CA SER A 253 10.34 -15.74 30.89
C SER A 253 8.96 -15.31 31.37
N ALA A 254 8.94 -14.52 32.44
CA ALA A 254 7.79 -13.77 32.87
C ALA A 254 7.52 -12.64 31.87
N SER A 255 6.25 -12.45 31.55
CA SER A 255 5.69 -11.33 30.82
C SER A 255 6.11 -10.00 31.46
N ASN A 256 6.94 -9.22 30.79
CA ASN A 256 7.11 -7.80 31.13
C ASN A 256 6.05 -6.99 30.38
N GLY A 257 4.87 -6.93 30.99
CA GLY A 257 3.99 -5.79 30.84
C GLY A 257 4.63 -4.59 31.54
N ALA A 258 5.44 -3.83 30.81
CA ALA A 258 5.69 -2.44 31.16
C ALA A 258 4.63 -1.60 30.41
N ALA A 259 3.83 -0.85 31.16
CA ALA A 259 2.89 0.10 30.61
C ALA A 259 3.64 1.08 29.69
N VAL A 260 3.27 1.13 28.42
CA VAL A 260 3.78 2.14 27.49
C VAL A 260 3.19 3.48 27.94
N ASP A 261 4.08 4.38 28.35
CA ASP A 261 3.72 5.76 28.66
C ASP A 261 3.25 6.45 27.37
N THR A 262 2.01 6.97 27.38
CA THR A 262 1.39 7.68 26.25
C THR A 262 1.98 9.07 26.01
N SER A 263 2.96 9.47 26.84
CA SER A 263 3.71 10.73 26.74
C SER A 263 4.54 10.90 25.47
N ASP A 264 4.49 9.93 24.54
CA ASP A 264 5.21 10.01 23.26
C ASP A 264 4.38 9.82 21.99
N ILE A 265 3.04 9.91 22.06
CA ILE A 265 2.15 9.69 20.90
C ILE A 265 2.56 10.52 19.68
N ASP A 266 3.01 11.76 19.89
CA ASP A 266 3.46 12.67 18.83
C ASP A 266 4.76 12.19 18.16
N LYS A 267 5.68 11.56 18.89
CA LYS A 267 6.89 10.95 18.29
C LYS A 267 6.56 9.65 17.59
N ILE A 268 5.60 8.86 18.08
CA ILE A 268 5.15 7.64 17.39
C ILE A 268 4.52 8.00 16.04
N ILE A 269 3.58 8.95 16.05
CA ILE A 269 2.96 9.50 14.83
C ILE A 269 4.03 10.04 13.89
N SER A 270 4.99 10.82 14.41
CA SER A 270 6.07 11.38 13.59
C SER A 270 6.92 10.29 12.94
N ALA A 271 7.33 9.27 13.68
CA ALA A 271 8.17 8.20 13.15
C ALA A 271 7.44 7.37 12.08
N GLY A 272 6.15 7.07 12.28
CA GLY A 272 5.34 6.38 11.27
C GLY A 272 5.13 7.24 10.02
N ALA A 273 4.85 8.53 10.19
CA ALA A 273 4.72 9.47 9.07
C ALA A 273 6.03 9.63 8.28
N ASP A 274 7.18 9.66 8.97
CA ASP A 274 8.50 9.74 8.34
C ASP A 274 8.79 8.45 7.54
N TYR A 275 8.40 7.28 8.05
CA TYR A 275 8.46 6.02 7.29
C TYR A 275 7.60 6.06 6.03
N MET A 276 6.34 6.53 6.12
CA MET A 276 5.46 6.67 4.96
C MET A 276 6.04 7.60 3.91
N LEU A 277 6.60 8.75 4.32
CA LEU A 277 7.29 9.68 3.42
C LEU A 277 8.50 9.04 2.74
N GLN A 278 9.25 8.20 3.45
CA GLN A 278 10.39 7.46 2.88
C GLN A 278 9.94 6.45 1.81
N LYS A 279 8.79 5.79 2.01
CA LYS A 279 8.24 4.83 1.05
C LYS A 279 7.59 5.49 -0.17
N GLY A 280 7.19 6.75 -0.04
CA GLY A 280 6.51 7.51 -1.07
C GLY A 280 5.01 7.36 -0.92
N VAL A 281 4.35 8.46 -0.57
CA VAL A 281 2.88 8.52 -0.45
C VAL A 281 2.28 8.90 -1.79
N ASN A 282 1.45 8.01 -2.34
CA ASN A 282 0.75 8.20 -3.61
C ASN A 282 -0.72 7.76 -3.56
N ASP A 283 -1.23 7.37 -2.40
CA ASP A 283 -2.61 6.95 -2.18
C ASP A 283 -3.36 7.93 -1.25
N TRP A 284 -4.69 7.81 -1.19
CA TRP A 284 -5.54 8.74 -0.43
C TRP A 284 -5.47 8.55 1.09
N GLY A 285 -5.22 7.33 1.57
CA GLY A 285 -5.14 7.00 2.99
C GLY A 285 -3.86 7.58 3.59
N GLY A 286 -2.74 7.40 2.88
CA GLY A 286 -1.46 8.03 3.18
C GLY A 286 -1.55 9.56 3.19
N ALA A 287 -2.24 10.15 2.21
CA ALA A 287 -2.47 11.60 2.17
C ALA A 287 -3.25 12.09 3.41
N LEU A 288 -4.31 11.39 3.78
CA LEU A 288 -5.12 11.71 4.97
C LEU A 288 -4.30 11.57 6.26
N ALA A 289 -3.58 10.46 6.42
CA ALA A 289 -2.77 10.18 7.60
C ALA A 289 -1.63 11.20 7.78
N LEU A 290 -0.95 11.59 6.70
CA LEU A 290 0.06 12.66 6.75
C LEU A 290 -0.55 14.01 7.12
N SER A 291 -1.68 14.38 6.52
CA SER A 291 -2.37 15.63 6.83
C SER A 291 -2.80 15.68 8.30
N ALA A 292 -3.40 14.58 8.80
CA ALA A 292 -3.78 14.41 10.19
C ALA A 292 -2.56 14.41 11.14
N ALA A 293 -1.41 13.93 10.68
CA ALA A 293 -0.13 13.98 11.41
C ALA A 293 0.48 15.39 11.46
N GLY A 294 -0.06 16.36 10.70
CA GLY A 294 0.50 17.70 10.56
C GLY A 294 1.71 17.75 9.62
N ARG A 295 1.80 16.81 8.68
CA ARG A 295 2.81 16.76 7.62
C ARG A 295 2.22 17.25 6.31
N SER A 296 3.05 17.84 5.46
CA SER A 296 2.64 18.19 4.10
C SER A 296 2.45 16.92 3.27
N VAL A 297 1.33 16.84 2.54
CA VAL A 297 1.11 15.75 1.59
C VAL A 297 2.02 15.96 0.37
N PRO A 298 2.76 14.93 -0.07
CA PRO A 298 3.60 15.01 -1.27
C PRO A 298 2.81 15.36 -2.53
N LYS A 299 3.37 16.24 -3.39
CA LYS A 299 2.69 16.72 -4.60
C LYS A 299 2.34 15.61 -5.61
N ASN A 300 3.16 14.57 -5.67
CA ASN A 300 2.95 13.41 -6.55
C ASN A 300 1.62 12.69 -6.24
N PHE A 301 1.09 12.75 -5.01
CA PHE A 301 -0.24 12.20 -4.73
C PHE A 301 -1.32 12.87 -5.59
N LEU A 302 -1.32 14.20 -5.69
CA LEU A 302 -2.31 14.90 -6.51
C LEU A 302 -2.12 14.62 -8.01
N GLU A 303 -0.89 14.40 -8.46
CA GLU A 303 -0.59 13.98 -9.83
C GLU A 303 -1.12 12.57 -10.12
N SER A 304 -0.88 11.61 -9.21
CA SER A 304 -1.43 10.25 -9.29
C SER A 304 -2.95 10.26 -9.27
N ALA A 305 -3.58 11.00 -8.34
CA ALA A 305 -5.02 11.11 -8.25
C ALA A 305 -5.64 11.67 -9.54
N ALA A 306 -5.01 12.70 -10.13
CA ALA A 306 -5.46 13.26 -11.41
C ALA A 306 -5.34 12.26 -12.58
N GLN A 307 -4.30 11.43 -12.59
CA GLN A 307 -4.14 10.35 -13.56
C GLN A 307 -5.23 9.29 -13.39
N GLU A 308 -5.41 8.78 -12.17
CA GLU A 308 -6.43 7.76 -11.87
C GLU A 308 -7.82 8.24 -12.30
N ILE A 309 -8.18 9.49 -11.96
CA ILE A 309 -9.48 10.09 -12.34
C ILE A 309 -9.63 10.18 -13.86
N SER A 310 -8.53 10.42 -14.59
CA SER A 310 -8.53 10.50 -16.04
C SER A 310 -8.67 9.13 -16.72
N ASP A 311 -8.17 8.06 -16.11
CA ASP A 311 -8.19 6.70 -16.68
C ASP A 311 -9.63 6.13 -16.69
N GLY A 312 -10.52 6.66 -15.85
CA GLY A 312 -11.94 6.32 -15.82
C GLY A 312 -12.28 5.04 -15.03
N ASP A 313 -13.58 4.78 -14.87
CA ASP A 313 -14.17 3.64 -14.13
C ASP A 313 -13.61 3.40 -12.71
N MET A 314 -14.13 4.16 -11.74
CA MET A 314 -13.81 3.98 -10.32
C MET A 314 -14.96 3.38 -9.51
N LEU A 315 -14.62 2.50 -8.57
CA LEU A 315 -15.55 2.13 -7.51
C LEU A 315 -15.91 3.38 -6.68
N PRO A 316 -17.18 3.52 -6.22
CA PRO A 316 -17.60 4.66 -5.40
C PRO A 316 -16.74 4.87 -4.15
N THR A 317 -16.28 3.79 -3.51
CA THR A 317 -15.39 3.83 -2.35
C THR A 317 -14.03 4.43 -2.66
N HIS A 318 -13.46 4.11 -3.83
CA HIS A 318 -12.17 4.64 -4.26
C HIS A 318 -12.28 6.13 -4.57
N LEU A 319 -13.30 6.53 -5.34
CA LEU A 319 -13.54 7.95 -5.64
C LEU A 319 -13.82 8.77 -4.37
N ALA A 320 -14.58 8.23 -3.42
CA ALA A 320 -14.79 8.85 -2.12
C ALA A 320 -13.47 9.01 -1.33
N GLY A 321 -12.60 8.00 -1.33
CA GLY A 321 -11.25 8.07 -0.77
C GLY A 321 -10.42 9.18 -1.42
N LEU A 322 -10.38 9.24 -2.77
CA LEU A 322 -9.67 10.30 -3.50
C LEU A 322 -10.20 11.70 -3.15
N ILE A 323 -11.52 11.90 -3.02
CA ILE A 323 -12.10 13.18 -2.57
C ILE A 323 -11.53 13.59 -1.20
N ILE A 324 -11.46 12.65 -0.25
CA ILE A 324 -10.91 12.88 1.09
C ILE A 324 -9.42 13.21 1.00
N GLY A 325 -8.63 12.41 0.28
CA GLY A 325 -7.19 12.62 0.12
C GLY A 325 -6.84 13.94 -0.58
N ILE A 326 -7.55 14.28 -1.67
CA ILE A 326 -7.39 15.54 -2.41
C ILE A 326 -7.68 16.73 -1.50
N LYS A 327 -8.74 16.65 -0.69
CA LYS A 327 -9.04 17.68 0.30
C LYS A 327 -7.96 17.76 1.38
N ALA A 328 -7.47 16.62 1.87
CA ALA A 328 -6.40 16.53 2.86
C ALA A 328 -5.08 17.13 2.37
N ALA A 329 -4.83 17.04 1.06
CA ALA A 329 -3.69 17.63 0.37
C ALA A 329 -3.86 19.13 0.05
N GLY A 330 -5.01 19.74 0.39
CA GLY A 330 -5.27 21.17 0.20
C GLY A 330 -5.82 21.56 -1.18
N ALA A 331 -6.21 20.59 -2.00
CA ALA A 331 -6.90 20.86 -3.27
C ALA A 331 -8.43 20.93 -3.08
N ASN A 332 -9.15 21.36 -4.11
CA ASN A 332 -10.61 21.42 -4.11
C ASN A 332 -11.22 20.27 -4.97
N PRO A 333 -11.82 19.23 -4.36
CA PRO A 333 -12.46 18.14 -5.09
C PRO A 333 -13.64 18.55 -5.99
N ARG A 334 -14.23 19.74 -5.81
CA ARG A 334 -15.31 20.24 -6.69
C ARG A 334 -14.83 20.87 -7.99
N SER A 335 -13.54 21.15 -8.10
CA SER A 335 -12.92 21.76 -9.27
C SER A 335 -11.60 21.10 -9.64
N PHE A 336 -11.36 19.89 -9.14
CA PHE A 336 -10.10 19.17 -9.29
C PHE A 336 -9.91 18.75 -10.75
N ASN A 337 -8.83 19.21 -11.38
CA ASN A 337 -8.56 19.00 -12.80
C ASN A 337 -9.76 19.36 -13.71
N GLY A 338 -10.52 20.41 -13.34
CA GLY A 338 -11.71 20.84 -14.09
C GLY A 338 -12.95 19.98 -13.89
N GLN A 339 -12.95 19.07 -12.92
CA GLN A 339 -14.03 18.12 -12.64
C GLN A 339 -14.60 18.32 -11.23
N ASP A 340 -15.93 18.16 -11.08
CA ASP A 340 -16.59 18.06 -9.77
C ASP A 340 -16.68 16.59 -9.37
N LEU A 341 -15.71 16.13 -8.58
CA LEU A 341 -15.63 14.74 -8.14
C LEU A 341 -16.76 14.37 -7.18
N VAL A 342 -17.28 15.35 -6.42
CA VAL A 342 -18.42 15.13 -5.52
C VAL A 342 -19.67 14.85 -6.34
N ALA A 343 -19.91 15.64 -7.39
CA ALA A 343 -21.02 15.40 -8.31
C ALA A 343 -20.87 14.05 -9.04
N GLN A 344 -19.66 13.68 -9.44
CA GLN A 344 -19.38 12.37 -10.04
C GLN A 344 -19.69 11.22 -9.09
N LEU A 345 -19.20 11.27 -7.85
CA LEU A 345 -19.49 10.25 -6.83
C LEU A 345 -21.00 10.06 -6.64
N LEU A 346 -21.75 11.16 -6.57
CA LEU A 346 -23.20 11.14 -6.40
C LEU A 346 -23.98 10.73 -7.65
N SER A 347 -23.31 10.60 -8.79
CA SER A 347 -23.88 10.02 -10.02
C SER A 347 -23.69 8.50 -10.10
N LEU A 348 -22.74 7.94 -9.31
CA LEU A 348 -22.49 6.52 -9.25
C LEU A 348 -23.55 5.80 -8.40
N LYS A 349 -23.70 4.49 -8.62
CA LYS A 349 -24.47 3.62 -7.73
C LYS A 349 -23.67 3.31 -6.47
N ILE A 350 -23.68 4.22 -5.50
CA ILE A 350 -22.83 4.11 -4.30
C ILE A 350 -23.04 2.79 -3.52
N GLY A 351 -24.24 2.20 -3.56
CA GLY A 351 -24.54 0.94 -2.87
C GLY A 351 -23.94 -0.32 -3.47
N ILE A 352 -23.26 -0.25 -4.64
CA ILE A 352 -22.67 -1.44 -5.30
C ILE A 352 -21.56 -2.09 -4.46
N THR A 353 -20.91 -1.31 -3.60
CA THR A 353 -19.86 -1.76 -2.66
C THR A 353 -20.41 -2.00 -1.25
N GLY A 354 -21.71 -2.25 -1.12
CA GLY A 354 -22.36 -2.53 0.16
C GLY A 354 -22.29 -1.37 1.15
N LEU A 355 -22.16 -1.68 2.44
CA LEU A 355 -22.03 -0.70 3.51
C LEU A 355 -20.91 0.32 3.25
N ASN A 356 -19.76 -0.15 2.77
CA ASN A 356 -18.59 0.70 2.50
C ASN A 356 -18.91 1.84 1.54
N GLY A 357 -19.71 1.57 0.50
CA GLY A 357 -20.10 2.60 -0.45
C GLY A 357 -20.83 3.77 0.22
N TYR A 358 -21.77 3.47 1.12
CA TYR A 358 -22.50 4.50 1.86
C TYR A 358 -21.63 5.21 2.91
N THR A 359 -20.82 4.48 3.68
CA THR A 359 -19.98 5.07 4.73
C THR A 359 -18.90 5.98 4.16
N TYR A 360 -18.17 5.53 3.13
CA TYR A 360 -17.15 6.37 2.48
C TYR A 360 -17.76 7.56 1.74
N THR A 361 -18.95 7.41 1.13
CA THR A 361 -19.66 8.56 0.54
C THR A 361 -20.01 9.59 1.60
N LEU A 362 -20.53 9.17 2.76
CA LEU A 362 -20.86 10.10 3.84
C LEU A 362 -19.60 10.80 4.39
N LEU A 363 -18.52 10.05 4.61
CA LEU A 363 -17.22 10.61 5.02
C LEU A 363 -16.68 11.62 4.00
N ALA A 364 -16.76 11.31 2.70
CA ALA A 364 -16.32 12.23 1.65
C ALA A 364 -17.13 13.52 1.65
N LEU A 365 -18.46 13.43 1.74
CA LEU A 365 -19.35 14.60 1.83
C LEU A 365 -19.03 15.47 3.05
N ASP A 366 -18.89 14.84 4.22
CA ASP A 366 -18.68 15.56 5.47
C ASP A 366 -17.26 16.13 5.59
N SER A 367 -16.27 15.50 4.95
CA SER A 367 -14.87 15.94 5.04
C SER A 367 -14.65 17.39 4.61
N GLY A 368 -15.36 17.86 3.59
CA GLY A 368 -15.32 19.25 3.13
C GLY A 368 -16.61 20.03 3.37
N GLY A 369 -17.60 19.45 4.06
CA GLY A 369 -18.93 20.05 4.19
C GLY A 369 -19.63 20.24 2.83
N TYR A 370 -19.53 19.26 1.94
CA TYR A 370 -20.03 19.36 0.58
C TYR A 370 -21.56 19.19 0.49
N ASP A 371 -22.21 20.19 -0.10
CA ASP A 371 -23.62 20.09 -0.47
C ASP A 371 -23.91 18.99 -1.51
N ILE A 372 -25.01 18.27 -1.31
CA ILE A 372 -25.53 17.33 -2.30
C ILE A 372 -26.32 18.14 -3.35
N PRO A 373 -26.02 18.03 -4.65
CA PRO A 373 -26.79 18.71 -5.69
C PRO A 373 -28.26 18.32 -5.65
N ALA A 374 -29.17 19.27 -5.83
CA ALA A 374 -30.62 19.01 -5.82
C ALA A 374 -31.08 18.01 -6.88
N SER A 375 -30.29 17.81 -7.94
CA SER A 375 -30.52 16.82 -8.99
C SER A 375 -30.06 15.40 -8.63
N SER A 376 -29.37 15.21 -7.50
CA SER A 376 -28.93 13.89 -7.07
C SER A 376 -30.11 13.04 -6.64
N SER A 377 -30.06 11.74 -6.94
CA SER A 377 -30.99 10.76 -6.39
C SER A 377 -30.71 10.44 -4.92
N TYR A 378 -29.57 10.88 -4.38
CA TYR A 378 -29.18 10.67 -3.00
C TYR A 378 -29.52 11.89 -2.14
N THR A 379 -29.80 11.63 -0.87
CA THR A 379 -29.86 12.66 0.17
C THR A 379 -28.98 12.21 1.33
N LYS A 380 -28.49 13.15 2.14
CA LYS A 380 -27.68 12.85 3.32
C LYS A 380 -28.44 11.91 4.28
N GLU A 381 -29.71 12.23 4.52
CA GLU A 381 -30.62 11.40 5.30
C GLU A 381 -30.82 10.00 4.72
N GLY A 382 -30.93 9.88 3.39
CA GLY A 382 -31.04 8.60 2.69
C GLY A 382 -29.77 7.75 2.81
N ILE A 383 -28.59 8.37 2.77
CA ILE A 383 -27.30 7.69 2.97
C ILE A 383 -27.18 7.20 4.42
N ILE A 384 -27.49 8.04 5.41
CA ILE A 384 -27.50 7.65 6.84
C ILE A 384 -28.48 6.50 7.08
N SER A 385 -29.71 6.61 6.57
CA SER A 385 -30.71 5.54 6.66
C SER A 385 -30.24 4.24 6.01
N SER A 386 -29.50 4.34 4.89
CA SER A 386 -28.91 3.18 4.22
C SER A 386 -27.87 2.52 5.11
N ILE A 387 -26.93 3.28 5.69
CA ILE A 387 -25.93 2.77 6.66
C ILE A 387 -26.63 2.05 7.81
N LEU A 388 -27.58 2.71 8.48
CA LEU A 388 -28.32 2.14 9.61
C LEU A 388 -29.02 0.82 9.26
N SER A 389 -29.45 0.65 8.01
CA SER A 389 -30.11 -0.57 7.55
C SER A 389 -29.21 -1.81 7.43
N TYR A 390 -27.88 -1.64 7.51
CA TYR A 390 -26.90 -2.74 7.56
C TYR A 390 -26.58 -3.19 9.00
N GLN A 391 -27.15 -2.54 10.02
CA GLN A 391 -26.95 -2.97 11.40
C GLN A 391 -27.62 -4.33 11.65
N LEU A 392 -26.86 -5.27 12.19
CA LEU A 392 -27.29 -6.61 12.53
C LEU A 392 -27.99 -6.64 13.90
N PRO A 393 -28.79 -7.67 14.21
CA PRO A 393 -29.51 -7.77 15.50
C PRO A 393 -28.63 -7.73 16.75
N ASN A 394 -27.34 -8.11 16.63
CA ASN A 394 -26.38 -8.07 17.74
C ASN A 394 -25.70 -6.70 17.92
N GLY A 395 -26.07 -5.70 17.10
CA GLY A 395 -25.54 -4.34 17.13
C GLY A 395 -24.36 -4.07 16.20
N ALA A 396 -23.71 -5.11 15.67
CA ALA A 396 -22.61 -4.98 14.70
C ALA A 396 -23.11 -4.46 13.35
N PHE A 397 -22.18 -4.02 12.52
CA PHE A 397 -22.40 -3.85 11.08
C PHE A 397 -21.62 -4.90 10.29
N ALA A 398 -22.02 -5.10 9.05
CA ALA A 398 -21.36 -5.99 8.11
C ALA A 398 -21.41 -5.41 6.69
N LEU A 399 -20.53 -5.87 5.80
CA LEU A 399 -20.42 -5.36 4.43
C LEU A 399 -21.72 -5.58 3.64
N ASP A 400 -22.36 -6.73 3.86
CA ASP A 400 -23.69 -7.10 3.38
C ASP A 400 -24.60 -7.48 4.56
N LYS A 401 -25.92 -7.35 4.39
CA LYS A 401 -26.92 -7.68 5.43
C LYS A 401 -26.90 -9.15 5.85
N ASN A 402 -26.40 -10.03 5.00
CA ASN A 402 -26.28 -11.46 5.28
C ASN A 402 -24.84 -11.88 5.65
N ALA A 403 -23.89 -10.93 5.67
CA ALA A 403 -22.52 -11.22 6.06
C ALA A 403 -22.39 -11.34 7.59
N PRO A 404 -21.39 -12.09 8.09
CA PRO A 404 -21.10 -12.15 9.51
C PRO A 404 -20.80 -10.76 10.11
N PRO A 405 -21.05 -10.57 11.43
CA PRO A 405 -20.61 -9.39 12.16
C PRO A 405 -19.11 -9.13 11.99
N ASP A 406 -18.72 -7.88 11.72
CA ASP A 406 -17.33 -7.52 11.45
C ASP A 406 -16.92 -6.24 12.21
N SER A 407 -15.74 -6.29 12.84
CA SER A 407 -15.22 -5.18 13.65
C SER A 407 -14.88 -3.95 12.80
N ASP A 408 -14.35 -4.13 11.61
CA ASP A 408 -13.91 -3.06 10.71
C ASP A 408 -15.13 -2.34 10.12
N MET A 409 -16.15 -3.12 9.71
CA MET A 409 -17.44 -2.63 9.24
C MET A 409 -18.20 -1.89 10.33
N THR A 410 -18.16 -2.41 11.55
CA THR A 410 -18.73 -1.73 12.71
C THR A 410 -18.00 -0.43 13.00
N ALA A 411 -16.67 -0.42 12.94
CA ALA A 411 -15.84 0.76 13.20
C ALA A 411 -16.03 1.86 12.14
N ILE A 412 -16.02 1.53 10.84
CA ILE A 412 -16.20 2.53 9.79
C ILE A 412 -17.62 3.11 9.80
N ALA A 413 -18.64 2.31 10.14
CA ALA A 413 -20.01 2.79 10.30
C ALA A 413 -20.12 3.80 11.46
N ILE A 414 -19.52 3.49 12.62
CA ILE A 414 -19.44 4.44 13.75
C ILE A 414 -18.73 5.72 13.32
N THR A 415 -17.59 5.60 12.63
CA THR A 415 -16.79 6.74 12.18
C THR A 415 -17.60 7.67 11.26
N ALA A 416 -18.30 7.11 10.27
CA ALA A 416 -19.14 7.88 9.35
C ALA A 416 -20.37 8.51 10.04
N LEU A 417 -20.91 7.86 11.08
CA LEU A 417 -22.07 8.34 11.83
C LEU A 417 -21.73 9.30 12.96
N ALA A 418 -20.44 9.47 13.31
CA ALA A 418 -20.00 10.27 14.44
C ALA A 418 -20.55 11.73 14.44
N PRO A 419 -20.64 12.44 13.29
CA PRO A 419 -21.21 13.79 13.27
C PRO A 419 -22.73 13.86 13.55
N TYR A 420 -23.43 12.72 13.55
CA TYR A 420 -24.89 12.63 13.62
C TYR A 420 -25.39 12.06 14.96
N MET A 421 -24.55 12.07 16.00
CA MET A 421 -24.85 11.48 17.30
C MET A 421 -26.00 12.17 18.07
N ASP A 422 -26.42 13.37 17.66
CA ASP A 422 -27.59 14.06 18.21
C ASP A 422 -28.93 13.44 17.73
N GLU A 423 -28.92 12.70 16.62
CA GLU A 423 -30.09 11.96 16.15
C GLU A 423 -30.31 10.69 16.98
N SER A 424 -31.47 10.59 17.62
CA SER A 424 -31.78 9.48 18.55
C SER A 424 -31.62 8.08 17.92
N ARG A 425 -31.99 7.92 16.64
CA ARG A 425 -31.84 6.67 15.89
C ARG A 425 -30.37 6.31 15.62
N VAL A 426 -29.54 7.32 15.30
CA VAL A 426 -28.11 7.15 15.04
C VAL A 426 -27.42 6.81 16.34
N LYS A 427 -27.68 7.59 17.40
CA LYS A 427 -27.14 7.33 18.73
C LYS A 427 -27.45 5.92 19.21
N LYS A 428 -28.69 5.46 19.07
CA LYS A 428 -29.10 4.10 19.44
C LYS A 428 -28.31 3.03 18.68
N ALA A 429 -28.12 3.22 17.37
CA ALA A 429 -27.35 2.30 16.55
C ALA A 429 -25.87 2.29 16.95
N VAL A 430 -25.26 3.47 17.15
CA VAL A 430 -23.86 3.59 17.58
C VAL A 430 -23.65 3.01 18.97
N ASP A 431 -24.55 3.23 19.93
CA ASP A 431 -24.46 2.63 21.27
C ASP A 431 -24.47 1.09 21.21
N ALA A 432 -25.30 0.50 20.33
CA ALA A 432 -25.33 -0.94 20.10
C ALA A 432 -24.05 -1.46 19.44
N ALA A 433 -23.50 -0.71 18.48
CA ALA A 433 -22.24 -1.02 17.80
C ALA A 433 -21.04 -0.97 18.76
N VAL A 434 -20.98 0.05 19.64
CA VAL A 434 -19.97 0.15 20.71
C VAL A 434 -20.07 -1.03 21.69
N SER A 435 -21.29 -1.45 22.04
CA SER A 435 -21.52 -2.63 22.88
C SER A 435 -21.03 -3.92 22.22
N TYR A 436 -21.22 -4.05 20.90
CA TYR A 436 -20.64 -5.16 20.13
C TYR A 436 -19.11 -5.11 20.14
N LEU A 437 -18.49 -3.98 19.80
CA LEU A 437 -17.02 -3.84 19.77
C LEU A 437 -16.40 -4.13 21.15
N SER A 438 -16.98 -3.65 22.24
CA SER A 438 -16.52 -3.98 23.60
C SER A 438 -16.50 -5.50 23.89
N LYS A 439 -17.41 -6.27 23.28
CA LYS A 439 -17.45 -7.74 23.41
C LYS A 439 -16.51 -8.44 22.42
N ALA A 440 -16.30 -7.86 21.24
CA ALA A 440 -15.43 -8.38 20.19
C ALA A 440 -13.93 -8.21 20.50
N GLN A 441 -13.58 -7.28 21.40
CA GLN A 441 -12.20 -7.05 21.81
C GLN A 441 -11.54 -8.29 22.41
N GLN A 442 -10.34 -8.60 21.94
CA GLN A 442 -9.56 -9.76 22.33
C GLN A 442 -8.88 -9.58 23.71
N PRO A 443 -8.43 -10.68 24.34
CA PRO A 443 -7.81 -10.65 25.68
C PRO A 443 -6.59 -9.74 25.83
N ASP A 444 -5.89 -9.43 24.74
CA ASP A 444 -4.72 -8.54 24.72
C ASP A 444 -5.06 -7.10 24.28
N GLY A 445 -6.35 -6.81 24.08
CA GLY A 445 -6.88 -5.49 23.74
C GLY A 445 -7.12 -5.28 22.24
N GLY A 446 -6.68 -6.18 21.36
CA GLY A 446 -6.82 -6.05 19.92
C GLY A 446 -8.18 -6.51 19.38
N PHE A 447 -8.29 -6.52 18.05
CA PHE A 447 -9.50 -6.90 17.31
C PHE A 447 -9.14 -7.80 16.13
N LEU A 448 -10.02 -8.78 15.89
CA LEU A 448 -9.95 -9.65 14.73
C LEU A 448 -10.81 -9.07 13.60
N PRO A 449 -10.34 -9.12 12.33
CA PRO A 449 -11.21 -8.96 11.17
C PRO A 449 -12.08 -10.21 10.98
N SER A 450 -13.24 -10.10 10.33
CA SER A 450 -14.13 -11.27 10.14
C SER A 450 -13.53 -12.37 9.24
N TYR A 451 -12.55 -12.05 8.42
CA TYR A 451 -11.93 -12.95 7.45
C TYR A 451 -10.65 -13.64 7.97
N SER A 452 -10.16 -13.30 9.17
CA SER A 452 -8.96 -13.89 9.76
C SER A 452 -9.18 -14.31 11.21
N SER A 453 -8.46 -15.36 11.62
CA SER A 453 -8.33 -15.74 13.04
C SER A 453 -7.09 -15.12 13.70
N GLU A 454 -6.26 -14.44 12.92
CA GLU A 454 -5.11 -13.68 13.38
C GLU A 454 -5.45 -12.19 13.44
N GLU A 455 -4.99 -11.53 14.50
CA GLU A 455 -5.15 -10.07 14.63
C GLU A 455 -4.24 -9.34 13.67
N VAL A 456 -4.81 -8.32 13.04
CA VAL A 456 -4.08 -7.38 12.20
C VAL A 456 -4.15 -5.99 12.82
N SER A 457 -3.09 -5.20 12.65
CA SER A 457 -3.00 -3.85 13.25
C SER A 457 -4.17 -2.95 12.83
N GLU A 458 -4.61 -3.10 11.57
CA GLU A 458 -5.56 -2.29 10.86
C GLU A 458 -6.95 -2.38 11.49
N SER A 459 -7.37 -3.58 11.90
CA SER A 459 -8.67 -3.74 12.57
C SER A 459 -8.70 -3.04 13.93
N THR A 460 -7.60 -3.12 14.68
CA THR A 460 -7.48 -2.38 15.95
C THR A 460 -7.41 -0.87 15.69
N ALA A 461 -6.73 -0.44 14.63
CA ALA A 461 -6.64 0.95 14.21
C ALA A 461 -8.02 1.54 13.86
N GLN A 462 -8.82 0.83 13.08
CA GLN A 462 -10.19 1.23 12.73
C GLN A 462 -11.06 1.43 13.98
N VAL A 463 -11.01 0.51 14.94
CA VAL A 463 -11.76 0.66 16.20
C VAL A 463 -11.28 1.86 17.01
N ILE A 464 -9.98 2.14 17.07
CA ILE A 464 -9.45 3.34 17.73
C ILE A 464 -9.97 4.62 17.08
N ILE A 465 -10.01 4.67 15.73
CA ILE A 465 -10.57 5.81 14.98
C ILE A 465 -12.04 5.99 15.33
N ALA A 466 -12.83 4.92 15.30
CA ALA A 466 -14.26 4.93 15.60
C ALA A 466 -14.54 5.46 17.00
N LEU A 467 -13.90 4.89 18.03
CA LEU A 467 -14.09 5.29 19.42
C LEU A 467 -13.68 6.75 19.66
N SER A 468 -12.54 7.15 19.11
CA SER A 468 -12.04 8.52 19.25
C SER A 468 -12.98 9.53 18.59
N SER A 469 -13.57 9.18 17.45
CA SER A 469 -14.50 10.04 16.71
C SER A 469 -15.81 10.32 17.48
N ILE A 470 -16.22 9.42 18.38
CA ILE A 470 -17.43 9.59 19.21
C ILE A 470 -17.12 9.92 20.68
N GLY A 471 -15.88 10.34 20.98
CA GLY A 471 -15.52 10.79 22.33
C GLY A 471 -15.21 9.69 23.35
N ILE A 472 -15.12 8.42 22.92
CA ILE A 472 -14.77 7.30 23.80
C ILE A 472 -13.26 7.12 23.81
N ASN A 473 -12.63 7.15 24.98
CA ASN A 473 -11.19 7.00 25.09
C ASN A 473 -10.75 5.53 24.94
N PRO A 474 -10.09 5.14 23.84
CA PRO A 474 -9.73 3.74 23.58
C PRO A 474 -8.62 3.21 24.48
N LYS A 475 -7.96 4.08 25.26
CA LYS A 475 -6.91 3.72 26.24
C LYS A 475 -7.47 3.52 27.65
N THR A 476 -8.51 4.27 28.04
CA THR A 476 -8.94 4.37 29.45
C THR A 476 -10.40 4.01 29.69
N ASP A 477 -11.26 3.94 28.67
CA ASP A 477 -12.64 3.49 28.84
C ASP A 477 -12.66 2.01 29.24
N THR A 478 -13.26 1.71 30.40
CA THR A 478 -13.22 0.37 31.01
C THR A 478 -13.89 -0.70 30.15
N ARG A 479 -14.79 -0.33 29.24
CA ARG A 479 -15.41 -1.26 28.27
C ARG A 479 -14.39 -1.81 27.28
N PHE A 480 -13.31 -1.06 27.03
CA PHE A 480 -12.26 -1.36 26.06
C PHE A 480 -10.92 -1.72 26.71
N ILE A 481 -10.97 -2.24 27.95
CA ILE A 481 -9.82 -2.79 28.66
C ILE A 481 -10.07 -4.27 28.96
N LYS A 482 -9.30 -5.16 28.33
CA LYS A 482 -9.31 -6.61 28.59
C LYS A 482 -7.99 -7.04 29.19
N ASN A 483 -8.02 -7.76 30.31
CA ASN A 483 -6.82 -8.19 31.05
C ASN A 483 -5.78 -7.08 31.28
N GLY A 484 -6.24 -5.85 31.55
CA GLY A 484 -5.37 -4.69 31.75
C GLY A 484 -4.73 -4.13 30.47
N LYS A 485 -5.17 -4.57 29.29
CA LYS A 485 -4.73 -4.09 27.98
C LYS A 485 -5.87 -3.38 27.25
N SER A 486 -5.56 -2.22 26.70
CA SER A 486 -6.48 -1.42 25.91
C SER A 486 -6.26 -1.60 24.40
N ALA A 487 -7.16 -1.05 23.58
CA ALA A 487 -6.97 -1.04 22.12
C ALA A 487 -5.69 -0.32 21.70
N VAL A 488 -5.35 0.79 22.38
CA VAL A 488 -4.10 1.52 22.12
C VAL A 488 -2.88 0.67 22.50
N ASP A 489 -2.93 -0.06 23.61
CA ASP A 489 -1.82 -0.96 24.00
C ASP A 489 -1.62 -2.08 22.97
N ALA A 490 -2.71 -2.62 22.43
CA ALA A 490 -2.68 -3.64 21.39
C ALA A 490 -2.10 -3.08 20.08
N LEU A 491 -2.56 -1.93 19.60
CA LEU A 491 -2.03 -1.29 18.38
C LEU A 491 -0.53 -1.03 18.49
N LEU A 492 -0.08 -0.49 19.63
CA LEU A 492 1.34 -0.21 19.88
C LEU A 492 2.21 -1.47 19.95
N SER A 493 1.62 -2.66 20.10
CA SER A 493 2.36 -3.93 20.05
C SER A 493 2.77 -4.35 18.63
N PHE A 494 2.14 -3.79 17.59
CA PHE A 494 2.52 -3.97 16.18
C PHE A 494 3.61 -2.99 15.74
N ARG A 495 4.06 -2.10 16.62
CA ARG A 495 5.06 -1.10 16.27
C ARG A 495 6.45 -1.73 16.13
N THR A 496 7.10 -1.46 15.02
CA THR A 496 8.48 -1.86 14.76
C THR A 496 9.50 -0.85 15.31
N SER A 497 10.76 -1.26 15.37
CA SER A 497 11.86 -0.42 15.86
C SER A 497 12.18 0.80 14.96
N ASN A 498 11.82 0.76 13.67
CA ASN A 498 12.04 1.87 12.74
C ASN A 498 10.89 2.91 12.75
N GLY A 499 9.86 2.71 13.57
CA GLY A 499 8.70 3.61 13.68
C GLY A 499 7.48 3.23 12.85
N ALA A 500 7.61 2.26 11.92
CA ALA A 500 6.49 1.68 11.18
C ALA A 500 5.66 0.72 12.03
N PHE A 501 4.58 0.22 11.46
CA PHE A 501 3.73 -0.84 12.04
C PHE A 501 3.74 -2.07 11.15
N GLU A 502 3.56 -3.23 11.76
CA GLU A 502 3.43 -4.52 11.08
C GLU A 502 1.96 -4.85 10.84
N HIS A 503 1.64 -5.50 9.72
CA HIS A 503 0.30 -6.03 9.46
C HIS A 503 -0.08 -7.09 10.49
N THR A 504 0.77 -8.12 10.63
CA THR A 504 0.72 -9.13 11.69
C THR A 504 2.00 -9.06 12.54
N ARG A 505 1.91 -9.46 13.81
CA ARG A 505 3.06 -9.36 14.74
C ARG A 505 4.21 -10.25 14.25
N GLY A 506 5.39 -9.66 14.07
CA GLY A 506 6.57 -10.31 13.51
C GLY A 506 6.63 -10.36 11.98
N GLY A 507 5.66 -9.73 11.29
CA GLY A 507 5.62 -9.62 9.83
C GLY A 507 6.58 -8.58 9.23
N GLY A 508 7.17 -7.71 10.05
CA GLY A 508 8.00 -6.60 9.60
C GLY A 508 7.18 -5.37 9.19
N ALA A 509 7.89 -4.29 8.89
CA ALA A 509 7.29 -3.00 8.58
C ALA A 509 6.44 -3.06 7.30
N ASP A 510 5.17 -2.67 7.42
CA ASP A 510 4.18 -2.66 6.33
C ASP A 510 3.63 -1.25 6.13
N TYR A 511 3.43 -0.83 4.88
CA TYR A 511 2.98 0.52 4.55
C TYR A 511 1.53 0.79 4.98
N VAL A 512 0.60 -0.12 4.66
CA VAL A 512 -0.83 0.04 4.94
C VAL A 512 -1.09 -0.04 6.45
N ALA A 513 -0.44 -0.99 7.12
CA ALA A 513 -0.46 -1.08 8.58
C ALA A 513 0.04 0.22 9.23
N THR A 514 1.13 0.80 8.70
CA THR A 514 1.67 2.07 9.21
C THR A 514 0.72 3.24 8.96
N GLU A 515 0.19 3.37 7.75
CA GLU A 515 -0.79 4.39 7.38
C GLU A 515 -1.99 4.38 8.34
N GLN A 516 -2.65 3.23 8.46
CA GLN A 516 -3.86 3.07 9.27
C GLN A 516 -3.56 3.29 10.75
N SER A 517 -2.42 2.78 11.24
CA SER A 517 -1.98 2.98 12.62
C SER A 517 -1.68 4.46 12.91
N VAL A 518 -0.99 5.16 12.00
CA VAL A 518 -0.73 6.61 12.15
C VAL A 518 -2.03 7.39 12.18
N LEU A 519 -2.99 7.10 11.28
CA LEU A 519 -4.30 7.73 11.28
C LEU A 519 -5.06 7.49 12.60
N ALA A 520 -5.03 6.26 13.12
CA ALA A 520 -5.65 5.91 14.39
C ALA A 520 -5.03 6.63 15.59
N LEU A 521 -3.70 6.72 15.66
CA LEU A 521 -3.01 7.48 16.70
C LEU A 521 -3.28 8.98 16.57
N CYS A 522 -3.41 9.51 15.35
CA CYS A 522 -3.88 10.87 15.12
C CYS A 522 -5.31 11.10 15.62
N ALA A 523 -6.23 10.16 15.38
CA ALA A 523 -7.60 10.23 15.91
C ALA A 523 -7.62 10.20 17.43
N TYR A 524 -6.84 9.32 18.04
CA TYR A 524 -6.67 9.27 19.49
C TYR A 524 -6.08 10.58 20.04
N ARG A 525 -5.07 11.14 19.36
CA ARG A 525 -4.50 12.44 19.71
C ARG A 525 -5.52 13.58 19.60
N SER A 526 -6.36 13.60 18.55
CA SER A 526 -7.43 14.59 18.41
C SER A 526 -8.41 14.52 19.57
N LEU A 527 -8.81 13.31 19.99
CA LEU A 527 -9.64 13.11 21.19
C LEU A 527 -8.98 13.71 22.43
N LEU A 528 -7.71 13.40 22.69
CA LEU A 528 -6.98 13.91 23.86
C LEU A 528 -6.86 15.44 23.88
N LYS A 529 -6.82 16.06 22.70
CA LYS A 529 -6.72 17.52 22.50
C LYS A 529 -8.08 18.19 22.29
N SER A 530 -9.19 17.46 22.39
CA SER A 530 -10.54 17.94 22.07
C SER A 530 -10.62 18.68 20.72
N SER A 531 -9.89 18.18 19.72
CA SER A 531 -9.82 18.72 18.37
C SER A 531 -10.76 17.96 17.43
N SER A 532 -11.02 18.50 16.23
CA SER A 532 -11.82 17.84 15.19
C SER A 532 -11.33 16.41 14.91
N HIS A 533 -12.27 15.51 14.60
CA HIS A 533 -11.96 14.14 14.19
C HIS A 533 -11.20 14.14 12.85
N VAL A 534 -10.41 13.10 12.59
CA VAL A 534 -9.42 13.09 11.49
C VAL A 534 -10.00 13.18 10.07
N PHE A 535 -11.30 12.92 9.91
CA PHE A 535 -12.01 13.08 8.64
C PHE A 535 -12.66 14.46 8.47
N ASP A 536 -12.75 15.29 9.51
CA ASP A 536 -13.21 16.68 9.37
C ASP A 536 -12.05 17.54 8.84
N LEU A 537 -12.09 17.81 7.54
CA LEU A 537 -11.11 18.59 6.80
C LEU A 537 -11.64 19.98 6.44
N THR A 538 -12.75 20.42 7.04
CA THR A 538 -13.39 21.70 6.73
C THR A 538 -12.47 22.89 7.05
N GLY A 539 -11.56 22.72 8.01
CA GLY A 539 -10.53 23.70 8.37
C GLY A 539 -9.37 23.81 7.38
N ILE A 540 -9.19 22.86 6.45
CA ILE A 540 -8.16 22.92 5.43
C ILE A 540 -8.61 23.88 4.33
N LYS A 541 -7.84 24.95 4.10
CA LYS A 541 -8.07 25.87 2.98
C LYS A 541 -7.77 25.15 1.67
N SER A 542 -8.74 25.15 0.76
CA SER A 542 -8.56 24.60 -0.58
C SER A 542 -8.06 25.68 -1.53
N GLU A 543 -7.08 25.35 -2.35
CA GLU A 543 -6.65 26.18 -3.48
C GLU A 543 -7.41 25.74 -4.74
N ASP A 544 -8.17 26.66 -5.35
CA ASP A 544 -8.97 26.41 -6.57
C ASP A 544 -8.13 26.21 -7.84
N ALA A 545 -6.80 26.26 -7.72
CA ALA A 545 -5.91 26.33 -8.86
C ALA A 545 -4.66 25.47 -8.67
N THR A 546 -4.76 24.19 -9.04
CA THR A 546 -3.64 23.54 -9.71
C THR A 546 -4.15 23.00 -11.04
N THR A 547 -3.74 23.64 -12.15
CA THR A 547 -3.62 22.92 -13.41
C THR A 547 -2.52 21.89 -13.20
N ILE A 548 -2.86 20.78 -12.54
CA ILE A 548 -1.98 19.62 -12.43
C ILE A 548 -1.82 19.11 -13.83
N LYS A 549 -0.62 19.28 -14.39
CA LYS A 549 -0.31 18.85 -15.75
C LYS A 549 -0.18 17.34 -15.74
N VAL A 550 -1.29 16.65 -15.94
CA VAL A 550 -1.28 15.22 -16.28
C VAL A 550 -0.68 15.11 -17.69
N LYS A 551 0.41 14.36 -17.85
CA LYS A 551 0.92 14.01 -19.17
C LYS A 551 -0.12 13.10 -19.83
N ASN A 552 -0.85 13.63 -20.80
CA ASN A 552 -1.74 12.82 -21.61
C ASN A 552 -0.90 11.82 -22.44
N PRO A 553 -1.03 10.49 -22.23
CA PRO A 553 -0.24 9.48 -22.95
C PRO A 553 -0.57 9.45 -24.45
N GLU A 554 -1.76 9.93 -24.86
CA GLU A 554 -2.22 9.83 -26.25
C GLU A 554 -1.80 11.00 -27.14
N THR A 555 -1.40 12.15 -26.59
CA THR A 555 -1.12 13.36 -27.40
C THR A 555 0.28 13.93 -27.25
N GLY A 556 1.09 13.44 -26.29
CA GLY A 556 2.48 13.87 -26.13
C GLY A 556 2.68 15.39 -25.92
N GLY A 557 1.62 16.12 -25.54
CA GLY A 557 1.60 17.58 -25.53
C GLY A 557 1.14 18.19 -24.21
N ASN A 558 1.79 19.29 -23.81
CA ASN A 558 1.44 20.13 -22.67
C ASN A 558 0.26 21.05 -23.03
N GLU A 559 -0.98 20.59 -22.91
CA GLU A 559 -2.16 21.47 -23.03
C GLU A 559 -3.05 21.37 -21.79
N PRO A 560 -3.46 22.49 -21.18
CA PRO A 560 -4.48 22.48 -20.13
C PRO A 560 -5.84 22.05 -20.71
N PHE A 561 -6.47 21.06 -20.06
CA PHE A 561 -7.69 20.37 -20.52
C PHE A 561 -8.87 21.31 -20.84
N ALA A 562 -8.88 22.53 -20.30
CA ALA A 562 -9.89 23.55 -20.60
C ALA A 562 -9.99 23.93 -22.09
N ALA A 563 -8.94 23.72 -22.89
CA ALA A 563 -8.97 23.98 -24.33
C ALA A 563 -9.59 22.83 -25.16
N ALA A 564 -9.58 21.59 -24.67
CA ALA A 564 -10.04 20.42 -25.43
C ALA A 564 -11.58 20.29 -25.42
N ALA A 565 -12.26 20.67 -24.33
CA ALA A 565 -13.72 20.62 -24.23
C ALA A 565 -14.44 21.65 -25.14
N ALA A 566 -13.76 22.76 -25.49
CA ALA A 566 -14.32 23.77 -26.39
C ALA A 566 -14.32 23.34 -27.87
N VAL A 567 -13.43 22.43 -28.27
CA VAL A 567 -13.27 22.02 -29.69
C VAL A 567 -14.27 20.92 -30.10
N VAL A 568 -14.78 20.14 -29.14
CA VAL A 568 -15.80 19.11 -29.38
C VAL A 568 -17.20 19.73 -29.55
N SER A 569 -17.43 20.93 -29.02
CA SER A 569 -18.74 21.60 -29.07
C SER A 569 -19.01 22.39 -30.36
N VAL A 570 -17.96 22.74 -31.13
CA VAL A 570 -18.11 23.44 -32.43
C VAL A 570 -18.21 22.46 -33.61
N SER A 571 -17.75 21.21 -33.43
CA SER A 571 -17.72 20.20 -34.49
C SER A 571 -19.05 19.44 -34.65
N LEU A 572 -19.92 19.40 -33.62
CA LEU A 572 -21.27 18.83 -33.74
C LEU A 572 -22.28 19.77 -34.41
N LEU A 573 -22.07 21.09 -34.33
CA LEU A 573 -22.98 22.06 -34.98
C LEU A 573 -22.76 22.16 -36.50
N ALA A 574 -21.54 21.85 -36.98
CA ALA A 574 -21.22 21.80 -38.40
C ALA A 574 -21.74 20.52 -39.11
N LEU A 575 -21.93 19.41 -38.39
CA LEU A 575 -22.52 18.18 -38.95
C LEU A 575 -24.06 18.20 -38.99
N LEU A 576 -24.72 18.97 -38.13
CA LEU A 576 -26.19 19.07 -38.13
C LEU A 576 -26.74 20.05 -39.19
N LEU A 577 -25.91 20.96 -39.73
CA LEU A 577 -26.32 21.89 -40.79
C LEU A 577 -26.06 21.38 -42.23
N ARG A 578 -25.39 20.23 -42.41
CA ARG A 578 -25.19 19.61 -43.75
C ARG A 578 -26.21 18.55 -44.15
N ARG A 579 -27.15 18.17 -43.28
CA ARG A 579 -28.22 17.19 -43.59
C ARG A 579 -29.54 17.80 -44.09
N LYS A 580 -29.59 19.10 -44.42
CA LYS A 580 -30.81 19.77 -44.92
C LYS A 580 -30.72 20.41 -46.31
N LYS A 581 -29.71 20.08 -47.11
CA LYS A 581 -29.68 20.43 -48.55
C LYS A 581 -29.01 19.33 -49.37
N CYS A 582 -29.81 18.37 -49.82
CA CYS A 582 -29.88 17.89 -51.21
C CYS A 582 -30.76 16.62 -51.23
N GLU A 583 -31.90 16.79 -51.90
CA GLU A 583 -32.93 15.83 -52.35
C GLU A 583 -33.78 15.09 -51.32
#